data_AF-A0AAJ2G2K9-F1
#
_entry.id   AF-A0AAJ2G2K9-F1
#
_cell.length_a   1.000
_cell.length_b   1.000
_cell.length_c   1.000
_cell.angle_alpha   90.00
_cell.angle_beta   90.00
_cell.angle_gamma   90.00
#
_symmetry.space_group_name_H-M   'P 1'
#
loop_
_entity.id
_entity.type
_entity.pdbx_description
1 polymer ?
#
loop_
_entity_poly.entity_id
_entity_poly.type
_entity_poly.pdbx_seq_one_letter_code
_entity_poly.pdbx_strand_id
1 'polypeptide(L)'
;MPLRSFRKILRKGRRDLHDHMKVPALYIAFEGAEPVPVDVRDHSRFVGTGDMGSRVKGYAEVAEVTPKIIFFRDRLEDARYGSIFSVAPGEAYRVERTDPPNDETRTAYVTPLSAAEAEGLPLPEEV
;
A
#
# COMPACT_ATOMS: atom_id res chain seq x y z
N MET A 1 -1.67 -38.37 -5.74
CA MET A 1 -1.12 -37.03 -5.37
C MET A 1 -2.12 -36.35 -4.45
N PRO A 2 -1.74 -35.84 -3.27
CA PRO A 2 -2.68 -35.10 -2.43
C PRO A 2 -3.04 -33.80 -3.14
N LEU A 3 -4.35 -33.55 -3.32
CA LEU A 3 -4.87 -32.30 -3.86
C LEU A 3 -4.32 -31.14 -3.02
N ARG A 4 -3.63 -30.18 -3.66
CA ARG A 4 -3.21 -28.95 -2.97
C ARG A 4 -4.47 -28.31 -2.40
N SER A 5 -4.53 -28.14 -1.07
CA SER A 5 -5.63 -27.42 -0.41
C SER A 5 -5.82 -26.06 -1.09
N PHE A 6 -7.07 -25.68 -1.38
CA PHE A 6 -7.44 -24.40 -1.99
C PHE A 6 -6.75 -23.19 -1.32
N ARG A 7 -6.58 -23.24 0.02
CA ARG A 7 -5.83 -22.23 0.79
C ARG A 7 -4.36 -22.10 0.35
N LYS A 8 -3.69 -23.21 0.04
CA LYS A 8 -2.29 -23.19 -0.44
C LYS A 8 -2.18 -22.56 -1.83
N ILE A 9 -3.17 -22.78 -2.69
CA ILE A 9 -3.23 -22.18 -4.03
C ILE A 9 -3.39 -20.66 -3.91
N LEU A 10 -4.31 -20.19 -3.07
CA LEU A 10 -4.51 -18.75 -2.83
C LEU A 10 -3.27 -18.08 -2.23
N ARG A 11 -2.63 -18.71 -1.23
CA ARG A 11 -1.36 -18.18 -0.66
C ARG A 11 -0.27 -18.06 -1.70
N LYS A 12 -0.11 -19.07 -2.56
CA LYS A 12 0.82 -18.99 -3.68
C LYS A 12 0.46 -17.81 -4.59
N GLY A 13 -0.80 -17.69 -5.00
CA GLY A 13 -1.24 -16.57 -5.85
C GLY A 13 -0.99 -15.20 -5.23
N ARG A 14 -1.14 -15.04 -3.92
CA ARG A 14 -0.84 -13.77 -3.23
C ARG A 14 0.65 -13.44 -3.24
N ARG A 15 1.52 -14.44 -3.04
CA ARG A 15 2.97 -14.29 -3.18
C ARG A 15 3.35 -13.91 -4.60
N ASP A 16 2.91 -14.69 -5.58
CA ASP A 16 3.20 -14.42 -6.99
C ASP A 16 2.75 -13.00 -7.40
N LEU A 17 1.55 -12.58 -6.97
CA LEU A 17 1.02 -11.23 -7.21
C LEU A 17 1.85 -10.14 -6.54
N HIS A 18 2.27 -10.35 -5.29
CA HIS A 18 3.09 -9.38 -4.59
C HIS A 18 4.48 -9.30 -5.19
N ASP A 19 5.11 -10.42 -5.55
CA ASP A 19 6.43 -10.42 -6.19
C ASP A 19 6.45 -9.65 -7.51
N HIS A 20 5.34 -9.65 -8.26
CA HIS A 20 5.22 -8.94 -9.54
C HIS A 20 4.81 -7.46 -9.40
N MET A 21 4.07 -7.10 -8.34
CA MET A 21 3.51 -5.75 -8.17
C MET A 21 4.10 -4.97 -7.01
N LYS A 22 5.07 -5.54 -6.29
CA LYS A 22 5.73 -4.85 -5.18
C LYS A 22 6.56 -3.69 -5.68
N VAL A 23 6.60 -2.67 -4.85
CA VAL A 23 7.40 -1.46 -4.98
C VAL A 23 8.24 -1.40 -3.70
N PRO A 24 9.55 -1.14 -3.80
CA PRO A 24 10.37 -0.92 -2.62
C PRO A 24 9.91 0.36 -1.91
N ALA A 25 9.77 0.30 -0.59
CA ALA A 25 9.45 1.45 0.24
C ALA A 25 10.26 1.41 1.54
N LEU A 26 10.40 2.57 2.18
CA LEU A 26 10.92 2.66 3.53
C LEU A 26 9.77 2.92 4.50
N TYR A 27 9.68 2.08 5.52
CA TYR A 27 8.77 2.25 6.65
C TYR A 27 9.46 3.04 7.76
N ILE A 28 8.83 4.14 8.18
CA ILE A 28 9.31 5.02 9.24
C ILE A 28 8.24 5.05 10.32
N ALA A 29 8.52 4.42 11.47
CA ALA A 29 7.52 4.25 12.53
C ALA A 29 7.06 5.57 13.17
N PHE A 30 7.96 6.53 13.30
CA PHE A 30 7.74 7.90 13.79
C PHE A 30 8.88 8.79 13.26
N GLU A 31 8.70 10.11 13.28
CA GLU A 31 9.72 11.06 12.82
C GLU A 31 11.06 10.85 13.54
N GLY A 32 12.12 10.60 12.77
CA GLY A 32 13.46 10.30 13.29
C GLY A 32 13.71 8.84 13.69
N ALA A 33 12.76 7.93 13.50
CA ALA A 33 12.99 6.49 13.63
C ALA A 33 13.91 5.97 12.51
N GLU A 34 14.63 4.88 12.79
CA GLU A 34 15.41 4.18 11.77
C GLU A 34 14.50 3.64 10.66
N PRO A 35 14.75 4.00 9.39
CA PRO A 35 13.94 3.51 8.26
C PRO A 35 14.12 2.01 8.07
N VAL A 36 13.02 1.29 7.90
CA VAL A 36 13.03 -0.15 7.62
C VAL A 36 12.65 -0.38 6.16
N PRO A 37 13.50 -1.05 5.34
CA PRO A 37 13.15 -1.38 3.98
C PRO A 37 12.06 -2.46 3.95
N VAL A 38 10.95 -2.15 3.26
CA VAL A 38 9.79 -3.02 3.13
C VAL A 38 9.29 -3.00 1.69
N ASP A 39 9.01 -4.19 1.16
CA ASP A 39 8.32 -4.35 -0.11
C ASP A 39 6.81 -4.17 0.10
N VAL A 40 6.22 -3.20 -0.61
CA VAL A 40 4.80 -2.89 -0.49
C VAL A 40 4.10 -2.88 -1.84
N ARG A 41 2.81 -3.18 -1.86
CA ARG A 41 1.96 -2.89 -3.02
C ARG A 41 1.20 -1.61 -2.75
N ASP A 42 1.47 -0.61 -3.56
CA ASP A 42 0.72 0.62 -3.56
C ASP A 42 -0.57 0.47 -4.40
N HIS A 43 -1.71 0.69 -3.76
CA HIS A 43 -3.04 0.71 -4.37
C HIS A 43 -3.60 2.14 -4.44
N SER A 44 -2.74 3.17 -4.47
CA SER A 44 -3.14 4.57 -4.64
C SER A 44 -3.37 4.99 -6.11
N ARG A 45 -2.78 4.28 -7.09
CA ARG A 45 -2.67 4.72 -8.50
C ARG A 45 -3.76 4.24 -9.51
N PHE A 46 -4.95 3.83 -9.08
CA PHE A 46 -6.06 3.43 -9.98
C PHE A 46 -7.28 4.35 -9.74
N VAL A 47 -7.95 5.04 -10.68
CA VAL A 47 -7.97 5.14 -12.16
C VAL A 47 -8.46 6.56 -12.47
N GLY A 48 -7.87 7.26 -13.45
CA GLY A 48 -8.49 8.45 -14.01
C GLY A 48 -9.87 8.07 -14.53
N THR A 49 -10.92 8.60 -13.90
CA THR A 49 -12.32 8.46 -14.28
C THR A 49 -12.44 8.59 -15.79
N GLY A 50 -12.46 7.45 -16.47
CA GLY A 50 -12.79 7.39 -17.88
C GLY A 50 -14.15 8.04 -18.00
N ASP A 51 -14.22 9.04 -18.87
CA ASP A 51 -15.44 9.65 -19.38
C ASP A 51 -16.50 8.55 -19.58
N MET A 52 -17.33 8.31 -18.56
CA MET A 52 -18.51 7.48 -18.68
C MET A 52 -19.45 8.30 -19.54
N GLY A 53 -19.28 8.14 -20.85
CA GLY A 53 -20.06 8.80 -21.86
C GLY A 53 -21.53 8.74 -21.49
N SER A 54 -22.10 9.91 -21.24
CA SER A 54 -23.49 10.30 -21.46
C SER A 54 -24.47 9.13 -21.61
N ARG A 55 -25.15 8.69 -20.53
CA ARG A 55 -26.52 8.14 -20.64
C ARG A 55 -27.32 7.85 -19.36
N VAL A 56 -26.89 8.24 -18.16
CA VAL A 56 -27.79 8.17 -16.98
C VAL A 56 -27.76 9.48 -16.20
N LYS A 57 -28.80 10.30 -16.40
CA LYS A 57 -29.10 11.46 -15.56
C LYS A 57 -29.59 10.94 -14.20
N GLY A 58 -28.71 10.92 -13.20
CA GLY A 58 -29.09 10.71 -11.81
C GLY A 58 -27.99 9.99 -11.03
N TYR A 59 -27.34 10.72 -10.13
CA TYR A 59 -26.28 10.30 -9.21
C TYR A 59 -24.91 10.03 -9.85
N ALA A 60 -24.06 11.06 -9.81
CA ALA A 60 -22.62 10.85 -9.86
C ALA A 60 -22.20 10.22 -8.52
N GLU A 61 -22.06 8.89 -8.48
CA GLU A 61 -21.36 8.23 -7.38
C GLU A 61 -19.89 8.64 -7.46
N VAL A 62 -19.50 9.61 -6.63
CA VAL A 62 -18.08 9.93 -6.41
C VAL A 62 -17.48 8.74 -5.69
N ALA A 63 -16.82 7.85 -6.43
CA ALA A 63 -16.03 6.79 -5.83
C ALA A 63 -14.86 7.44 -5.09
N GLU A 64 -15.00 7.60 -3.78
CA GLU A 64 -13.93 8.07 -2.91
C GLU A 64 -12.86 6.98 -2.84
N VAL A 65 -11.82 7.12 -3.65
CA VAL A 65 -10.69 6.18 -3.68
C VAL A 65 -9.85 6.44 -2.43
N THR A 66 -10.08 5.66 -1.36
CA THR A 66 -9.20 5.69 -0.20
C THR A 66 -7.89 4.97 -0.54
N PRO A 67 -6.73 5.64 -0.52
CA PRO A 67 -5.45 5.00 -0.84
C PRO A 67 -5.12 3.89 0.15
N LYS A 68 -4.51 2.82 -0.34
CA LYS A 68 -4.14 1.66 0.49
C LYS A 68 -2.75 1.16 0.14
N ILE A 69 -2.04 0.69 1.15
CA ILE A 69 -0.76 -0.01 1.01
C ILE A 69 -0.94 -1.42 1.56
N ILE A 70 -0.51 -2.42 0.79
CA ILE A 70 -0.60 -3.82 1.18
C ILE A 70 0.80 -4.42 1.30
N PHE A 71 1.13 -4.93 2.49
CA PHE A 71 2.43 -5.52 2.79
C PHE A 71 2.27 -6.92 3.40
N PHE A 72 3.35 -7.71 3.36
CA PHE A 72 3.38 -9.00 4.03
C PHE A 72 3.75 -8.87 5.51
N ARG A 73 3.12 -9.71 6.33
CA ARG A 73 3.29 -9.71 7.79
C ARG A 73 4.67 -10.15 8.25
N ASP A 74 5.38 -10.93 7.44
CA ASP A 74 6.74 -11.39 7.73
C ASP A 74 7.79 -10.26 7.56
N ARG A 75 7.48 -9.24 6.75
CA ARG A 75 8.31 -8.05 6.56
C ARG A 75 8.00 -6.95 7.56
N LEU A 76 6.73 -6.75 7.87
CA LEU A 76 6.27 -5.76 8.84
C LEU A 76 5.10 -6.34 9.63
N GLU A 77 5.27 -6.50 10.94
CA GLU A 77 4.25 -7.12 11.78
C GLU A 77 3.00 -6.23 11.89
N ASP A 78 3.21 -4.92 12.01
CA ASP A 78 2.16 -3.91 12.03
C ASP A 78 2.64 -2.54 11.55
N ALA A 79 1.77 -1.80 10.88
CA ALA A 79 1.98 -0.40 10.52
C ALA A 79 1.24 0.47 11.52
N ARG A 80 1.99 1.24 12.32
CA ARG A 80 1.41 2.05 13.41
C ARG A 80 0.66 3.26 12.85
N TYR A 81 -0.35 3.73 13.58
CA TYR A 81 -0.97 5.02 13.31
C TYR A 81 0.08 6.13 13.25
N GLY A 82 0.02 6.98 12.22
CA GLY A 82 0.94 8.10 12.03
C GLY A 82 2.31 7.72 11.45
N SER A 83 2.60 6.43 11.26
CA SER A 83 3.82 6.01 10.57
C SER A 83 3.79 6.42 9.09
N ILE A 84 4.97 6.47 8.47
CA ILE A 84 5.16 6.95 7.11
C ILE A 84 5.76 5.86 6.24
N PHE A 85 5.20 5.66 5.05
CA PHE A 85 5.80 4.91 3.96
C PHE A 85 6.37 5.90 2.94
N SER A 86 7.69 5.91 2.79
CA SER A 86 8.40 6.66 1.75
C SER A 86 8.64 5.74 0.55
N VAL A 87 8.06 6.06 -0.61
CA VAL A 87 8.09 5.19 -1.80
C VAL A 87 9.02 5.76 -2.86
N ALA A 88 8.91 7.05 -3.15
CA ALA A 88 9.71 7.75 -4.15
C ALA A 88 9.91 9.22 -3.76
N PRO A 89 10.82 9.98 -4.41
CA PRO A 89 10.99 11.40 -4.14
C PRO A 89 9.68 12.17 -4.27
N GLY A 90 9.25 12.82 -3.19
CA GLY A 90 7.98 13.54 -3.16
C GLY A 90 6.72 12.66 -3.07
N GLU A 91 6.87 11.34 -2.97
CA GLU A 91 5.78 10.37 -2.84
C GLU A 91 5.93 9.58 -1.55
N ALA A 92 5.25 10.08 -0.51
CA ALA A 92 5.20 9.46 0.79
C ALA A 92 3.74 9.41 1.30
N TYR A 93 3.46 8.45 2.16
CA TYR A 93 2.11 8.18 2.65
C TYR A 93 2.11 8.03 4.16
N ARG A 94 1.18 8.72 4.83
CA ARG A 94 0.95 8.58 6.28
C ARG A 94 -0.14 7.55 6.55
N VAL A 95 0.11 6.65 7.49
CA VAL A 95 -0.84 5.60 7.88
C VAL A 95 -1.91 6.15 8.80
N GLU A 96 -3.17 5.98 8.42
CA GLU A 96 -4.33 6.39 9.23
C GLU A 96 -4.95 5.23 9.99
N ARG A 97 -4.97 4.03 9.40
CA ARG A 97 -5.44 2.82 10.08
C ARG A 97 -4.94 1.58 9.35
N THR A 98 -4.85 0.48 10.07
CA THR A 98 -4.45 -0.81 9.53
C THR A 98 -5.56 -1.82 9.80
N ASP A 99 -6.00 -2.51 8.76
CA ASP A 99 -6.98 -3.60 8.90
C ASP A 99 -6.33 -4.82 9.59
N PRO A 100 -7.14 -5.66 10.25
CA PRO A 100 -6.69 -6.95 10.76
C PRO A 100 -5.99 -7.79 9.67
N PRO A 101 -5.05 -8.66 10.06
CA PRO A 101 -4.31 -9.49 9.12
C PRO A 101 -5.22 -10.39 8.28
N ASN A 102 -5.08 -10.31 6.96
CA ASN A 102 -5.73 -11.19 6.01
C ASN A 102 -4.74 -12.27 5.56
N ASP A 103 -4.71 -13.37 6.32
CA ASP A 103 -3.78 -14.49 6.12
C ASP A 103 -2.31 -14.04 6.24
N GLU A 104 -1.58 -13.96 5.12
CA GLU A 104 -0.17 -13.58 5.06
C GLU A 104 0.03 -12.06 4.90
N THR A 105 -1.01 -11.30 4.52
CA THR A 105 -0.92 -9.86 4.19
C THR A 105 -1.69 -8.97 5.16
N ARG A 106 -1.30 -7.70 5.26
CA ARG A 106 -2.05 -6.63 5.93
C ARG A 106 -2.27 -5.46 5.00
N THR A 107 -3.35 -4.72 5.23
CA THR A 107 -3.74 -3.54 4.46
C THR A 107 -3.73 -2.33 5.38
N ALA A 108 -2.91 -1.34 5.06
CA ALA A 108 -2.95 -0.02 5.69
C ALA A 108 -3.70 0.95 4.79
N TYR A 109 -4.61 1.72 5.37
CA TYR A 109 -5.20 2.89 4.74
C TYR A 109 -4.29 4.06 5.00
N VAL A 110 -3.99 4.78 3.93
CA VAL A 110 -2.98 5.83 3.96
C VAL A 110 -3.48 7.08 3.28
N THR A 111 -2.91 8.20 3.70
CA THR A 111 -3.14 9.52 3.09
C THR A 111 -1.84 10.01 2.49
N PRO A 112 -1.84 10.49 1.24
CA PRO A 112 -0.63 11.02 0.62
C PRO A 112 -0.17 12.26 1.38
N LEU A 113 1.13 12.33 1.66
CA LEU A 113 1.76 13.53 2.19
C LEU A 113 1.95 14.56 1.08
N SER A 114 1.97 15.83 1.46
CA SER A 114 2.33 16.90 0.53
C SER A 114 3.80 16.79 0.13
N ALA A 115 4.17 17.29 -1.06
CA ALA A 115 5.55 17.23 -1.53
C ALA A 115 6.55 17.89 -0.55
N ALA A 116 6.12 18.95 0.16
CA ALA A 116 6.93 19.63 1.16
C ALA A 116 7.16 18.79 2.43
N GLU A 117 6.20 17.95 2.82
CA GLU A 117 6.34 17.01 3.94
C GLU A 117 7.14 15.76 3.55
N ALA A 118 7.11 15.39 2.27
CA ALA A 118 7.88 14.29 1.72
C ALA A 118 9.34 14.67 1.42
N GLU A 119 9.65 15.97 1.36
CA GLU A 119 10.98 16.49 1.09
C GLU A 119 11.92 16.23 2.29
N GLY A 120 13.02 15.53 2.05
CA GLY A 120 13.99 15.16 3.08
C GLY A 120 13.72 13.83 3.80
N LEU A 121 12.67 13.09 3.40
CA LEU A 121 12.53 11.69 3.83
C LEU A 121 13.55 10.80 3.11
N PRO A 122 14.09 9.77 3.80
CA PRO A 122 14.98 8.81 3.17
C PRO A 122 14.24 8.04 2.08
N LEU A 123 14.99 7.69 1.03
CA LEU A 123 14.47 7.00 -0.14
C LEU A 123 14.99 5.56 -0.24
N PRO A 124 14.22 4.64 -0.83
CA PRO A 124 14.63 3.24 -0.94
C PRO A 124 15.87 3.02 -1.81
N GLU A 125 16.18 3.93 -2.74
CA GLU A 125 17.37 3.83 -3.60
C GLU A 125 18.69 4.18 -2.87
N GLU A 126 18.60 4.77 -1.67
CA GLU A 126 19.76 5.22 -0.88
C GLU A 126 20.22 4.21 0.18
N VAL A 127 19.54 3.05 0.31
CA VAL A 127 19.80 2.00 1.32
C VAL A 127 20.22 0.70 0.66
#